data_AF-A0A7X6U8U0-F1
#
_entry.id   AF-A0A7X6U8U0-F1
#
_cell.length_a   1.000
_cell.length_b   1.000
_cell.length_c   1.000
_cell.angle_alpha   90.00
_cell.angle_beta   90.00
_cell.angle_gamma   90.00
#
_symmetry.space_group_name_H-M   'P 1'
#
loop_
_entity.id
_entity.type
_entity.pdbx_description
1 polymer ?
#
loop_
_entity_poly.entity_id
_entity_poly.type
_entity_poly.pdbx_seq_one_letter_code
_entity_poly.pdbx_strand_id
1 'polypeptide(L)'
;MTTVETRFIPALYSKSQNQNTFQQALFLSGELIRAIVKVITKRKGPRMTQQTGLISDIQSFSLHDGPGIRTTVYLKGCQMVCPWCHNPEAIAASPTLAFYANRCIGCQACAAACPAGAIRFEPDGRRFYPDRCTSCFACVDACPAGALVRIGQTMGVDEVFGAI
;
A
#
# COMPACT_ATOMS: atom_id res chain seq x y z
N MET A 1 -16.44 42.64 -24.93
CA MET A 1 -15.32 42.40 -23.99
C MET A 1 -14.87 40.96 -24.16
N THR A 2 -13.69 40.81 -24.75
CA THR A 2 -12.80 39.63 -24.83
C THR A 2 -13.41 38.26 -25.18
N THR A 3 -13.35 37.99 -26.48
CA THR A 3 -13.36 36.69 -27.15
C THR A 3 -12.15 35.83 -26.74
N VAL A 4 -12.38 34.54 -26.55
CA VAL A 4 -11.37 33.49 -26.34
C VAL A 4 -10.89 33.01 -27.72
N GLU A 5 -9.69 33.38 -28.14
CA GLU A 5 -9.04 32.80 -29.33
C GLU A 5 -8.27 31.54 -28.95
N THR A 6 -8.80 30.38 -29.33
CA THR A 6 -8.03 29.15 -29.52
C THR A 6 -7.10 29.30 -30.71
N ARG A 7 -5.77 29.31 -30.49
CA ARG A 7 -4.78 29.15 -31.56
C ARG A 7 -4.12 27.78 -31.50
N PHE A 8 -4.38 27.04 -32.56
CA PHE A 8 -3.68 25.84 -33.02
C PHE A 8 -2.16 26.02 -32.96
N ILE A 9 -1.47 24.99 -32.46
CA ILE A 9 -0.02 24.82 -32.60
C ILE A 9 0.22 24.02 -33.88
N PRO A 10 0.88 24.56 -34.92
CA PRO A 10 1.39 23.75 -36.00
C PRO A 10 2.74 23.17 -35.61
N ALA A 11 2.88 21.87 -35.83
CA ALA A 11 4.16 21.18 -35.85
C ALA A 11 5.10 21.82 -36.88
N LEU A 12 6.34 22.13 -36.48
CA LEU A 12 7.46 22.29 -37.40
C LEU A 12 8.55 21.31 -37.00
N TYR A 13 8.42 20.12 -37.59
CA TYR A 13 9.47 19.15 -37.75
C TYR A 13 10.44 19.69 -38.80
N SER A 14 11.71 19.85 -38.44
CA SER A 14 12.79 20.12 -39.38
C SER A 14 14.06 19.44 -38.87
N LYS A 15 14.40 18.30 -39.48
CA LYS A 15 15.73 17.70 -39.40
C LYS A 15 16.68 18.58 -40.20
N SER A 16 17.79 19.01 -39.60
CA SER A 16 19.01 19.33 -40.34
C SER A 16 20.21 19.19 -39.41
N GLN A 17 21.05 18.22 -39.72
CA GLN A 17 22.39 18.08 -39.16
C GLN A 17 23.28 19.15 -39.77
N ASN A 18 23.94 19.96 -38.95
CA ASN A 18 25.36 20.24 -39.19
C ASN A 18 26.08 20.79 -37.96
N GLN A 19 27.36 20.47 -37.91
CA GLN A 19 28.29 20.70 -36.81
C GLN A 19 28.79 22.16 -36.75
N ASN A 20 29.05 22.63 -35.52
CA ASN A 20 30.01 23.66 -35.13
C ASN A 20 30.04 24.98 -35.92
N THR A 21 29.45 26.04 -35.35
CA THR A 21 30.06 27.39 -35.42
C THR A 21 29.57 28.30 -34.29
N PHE A 22 30.50 28.58 -33.38
CA PHE A 22 30.74 29.85 -32.68
C PHE A 22 29.60 30.57 -31.92
N GLN A 23 29.76 30.55 -30.59
CA GLN A 23 29.53 31.62 -29.62
C GLN A 23 28.75 32.85 -30.11
N GLN A 24 27.52 32.99 -29.62
CA GLN A 24 27.02 34.30 -29.17
C GLN A 24 26.46 34.14 -27.76
N ALA A 25 27.26 34.58 -26.80
CA ALA A 25 26.91 34.69 -25.40
C ALA A 25 25.83 35.77 -25.25
N LEU A 26 24.58 35.36 -25.07
CA LEU A 26 23.53 36.26 -24.60
C LEU A 26 23.71 36.41 -23.09
N PHE A 27 24.35 37.52 -22.72
CA PHE A 27 24.45 38.04 -21.35
C PHE A 27 23.04 38.36 -20.82
N LEU A 28 22.31 37.33 -20.41
CA LEU A 28 21.12 37.50 -19.60
C LEU A 28 21.59 37.60 -18.15
N SER A 29 21.49 38.82 -17.61
CA SER A 29 21.74 39.16 -16.22
C SER A 29 21.33 38.03 -15.26
N GLY A 30 22.20 37.73 -14.29
CA GLY A 30 22.02 36.62 -13.35
C GLY A 30 20.72 36.64 -12.54
N GLU A 31 19.91 37.69 -12.66
CA GLU A 31 18.57 37.77 -12.08
C GLU A 31 17.54 36.89 -12.82
N LEU A 32 17.64 36.72 -14.15
CA LEU A 32 16.70 35.89 -14.91
C LEU A 32 16.94 34.38 -14.70
N ILE A 33 18.20 33.95 -14.56
CA ILE A 33 18.54 32.54 -14.25
C ILE A 33 18.09 32.18 -12.81
N ARG A 34 18.22 33.12 -11.87
CA ARG A 34 17.68 32.95 -10.52
C ARG A 34 16.15 32.83 -10.52
N ALA A 35 15.44 33.53 -11.40
CA ALA A 35 13.99 33.43 -11.50
C ALA A 35 13.52 32.06 -12.03
N ILE A 36 14.21 31.50 -13.04
CA ILE A 36 13.85 30.20 -13.64
C ILE A 36 14.20 29.02 -12.71
N VAL A 37 15.33 29.06 -12.01
CA VAL A 37 15.74 27.99 -11.06
C VAL A 37 14.89 28.00 -9.77
N LYS A 38 14.34 29.15 -9.38
CA LYS A 38 13.51 29.29 -8.17
C LYS A 38 12.09 28.73 -8.34
N VAL A 39 11.62 28.51 -9.57
CA VAL A 39 10.34 27.82 -9.84
C VAL A 39 10.45 26.30 -9.67
N ILE A 40 11.65 25.72 -9.85
CA ILE A 40 11.87 24.27 -9.77
C ILE A 40 12.24 23.84 -8.34
N THR A 41 12.72 24.75 -7.48
CA THR A 41 13.16 24.42 -6.13
C THR A 41 12.19 24.94 -5.07
N LYS A 42 11.47 24.01 -4.43
CA LYS A 42 10.53 24.16 -3.30
C LYS A 42 9.04 24.32 -3.67
N ARG A 43 8.46 23.30 -4.31
CA ARG A 43 7.22 22.76 -3.71
C ARG A 43 7.64 22.04 -2.42
N LYS A 44 7.77 22.79 -1.32
CA LYS A 44 7.58 22.19 0.00
C LYS A 44 6.09 21.83 0.05
N GLY A 45 5.77 20.64 -0.46
CA GLY A 45 4.47 20.03 -0.21
C GLY A 45 4.22 20.00 1.29
N PRO A 46 2.95 20.03 1.74
CA PRO A 46 2.62 19.95 3.15
C PRO A 46 3.41 18.80 3.77
N ARG A 47 4.05 19.08 4.91
CA ARG A 47 4.80 18.10 5.72
C ARG A 47 3.94 16.84 5.80
N MET A 48 4.39 15.74 5.19
CA MET A 48 3.69 14.46 5.16
C MET A 48 3.22 14.16 6.58
N THR A 49 1.92 14.28 6.83
CA THR A 49 1.27 13.60 7.95
C THR A 49 1.70 12.15 7.83
N GLN A 50 2.22 11.53 8.90
CA GLN A 50 2.69 10.13 8.90
C GLN A 50 1.70 9.28 8.09
N GLN A 51 2.08 8.91 6.87
CA GLN A 51 1.19 8.17 5.99
C GLN A 51 1.17 6.74 6.52
N THR A 52 -0.02 6.26 6.86
CA THR A 52 -0.24 4.90 7.32
C THR A 52 -1.11 4.15 6.32
N GLY A 53 -0.84 2.86 6.15
CA GLY A 53 -1.65 1.95 5.34
C GLY A 53 -2.02 0.70 6.12
N LEU A 54 -3.12 0.05 5.74
CA LEU A 54 -3.49 -1.24 6.28
C LEU A 54 -2.85 -2.35 5.45
N ILE A 55 -1.77 -2.95 5.94
CA ILE A 55 -0.97 -3.95 5.23
C ILE A 55 -1.53 -5.34 5.51
N SER A 56 -1.87 -6.10 4.46
CA SER A 56 -2.28 -7.51 4.60
C SER A 56 -1.10 -8.46 4.63
N ASP A 57 -0.07 -8.18 3.83
CA ASP A 57 1.12 -9.03 3.69
C ASP A 57 2.30 -8.24 3.13
N ILE A 58 3.51 -8.68 3.42
CA ILE A 58 4.76 -8.18 2.82
C ILE A 58 5.53 -9.40 2.32
N GLN A 59 5.65 -9.51 1.00
CA GLN A 59 6.28 -10.65 0.35
C GLN A 59 7.64 -10.26 -0.22
N SER A 60 8.70 -10.72 0.42
CA SER A 60 10.06 -10.60 -0.11
C SER A 60 10.27 -11.58 -1.26
N PHE A 61 11.10 -11.19 -2.24
CA PHE A 61 11.47 -12.00 -3.40
C PHE A 61 10.30 -12.42 -4.32
N SER A 62 9.26 -11.59 -4.44
CA SER A 62 8.19 -11.83 -5.43
C SER A 62 8.75 -11.81 -6.85
N LEU A 63 8.39 -12.85 -7.62
CA LEU A 63 8.71 -13.01 -9.03
C LEU A 63 7.48 -12.77 -9.93
N HIS A 64 6.27 -12.85 -9.37
CA HIS A 64 5.03 -12.92 -10.14
C HIS A 64 4.36 -11.55 -10.35
N ASP A 65 4.60 -10.59 -9.45
CA ASP A 65 3.90 -9.29 -9.48
C ASP A 65 4.57 -8.19 -10.33
N GLY A 66 5.17 -8.53 -11.49
CA GLY A 66 5.98 -7.61 -12.32
C GLY A 66 7.39 -8.11 -12.75
N PRO A 67 8.23 -7.25 -13.35
CA PRO A 67 9.58 -7.63 -13.82
C PRO A 67 10.65 -7.65 -12.71
N GLY A 68 11.47 -8.70 -12.68
CA GLY A 68 12.58 -8.85 -11.71
C GLY A 68 12.14 -9.34 -10.32
N ILE A 69 13.11 -9.44 -9.41
CA ILE A 69 12.91 -9.79 -7.99
C ILE A 69 12.54 -8.53 -7.23
N ARG A 70 11.44 -8.54 -6.47
CA ARG A 70 10.99 -7.38 -5.67
C ARG A 70 10.43 -7.80 -4.33
N THR A 71 10.29 -6.83 -3.44
CA THR A 71 9.44 -6.94 -2.26
C THR A 71 8.09 -6.29 -2.58
N THR A 72 7.01 -7.06 -2.48
CA THR A 72 5.64 -6.58 -2.73
C THR A 72 4.95 -6.33 -1.40
N VAL A 73 4.40 -5.13 -1.23
CA VAL A 73 3.60 -4.75 -0.05
C VAL A 73 2.12 -4.78 -0.44
N TYR A 74 1.35 -5.67 0.18
CA TYR A 74 -0.07 -5.82 -0.10
C TYR A 74 -0.93 -4.98 0.85
N LEU A 75 -1.84 -4.20 0.28
CA LEU A 75 -2.76 -3.33 1.01
C LEU A 75 -4.14 -3.96 1.09
N LYS A 76 -4.83 -3.72 2.21
CA LYS A 76 -6.25 -4.04 2.40
C LYS A 76 -7.16 -2.92 1.90
N GLY A 77 -8.41 -3.27 1.61
CA GLY A 77 -9.43 -2.37 1.08
C GLY A 77 -9.49 -2.34 -0.45
N CYS A 78 -9.21 -3.47 -1.12
CA CYS A 78 -9.33 -3.56 -2.56
C CYS A 78 -10.76 -3.22 -3.01
N GLN A 79 -10.91 -2.16 -3.81
CA GLN A 79 -12.19 -1.70 -4.33
C GLN A 79 -12.74 -2.61 -5.43
N MET A 80 -11.92 -3.51 -5.96
CA MET A 80 -12.32 -4.49 -6.97
C MET A 80 -12.65 -5.82 -6.30
N VAL A 81 -13.96 -6.10 -6.16
CA VAL A 81 -14.47 -7.36 -5.62
C VAL A 81 -14.60 -8.38 -6.75
N CYS A 82 -13.44 -8.82 -7.27
CA CYS A 82 -13.37 -9.70 -8.43
C CYS A 82 -13.92 -11.11 -8.11
N PRO A 83 -14.64 -11.76 -9.04
CA PRO A 83 -15.11 -13.15 -8.87
C PRO A 83 -14.00 -14.18 -8.65
N TRP A 84 -12.82 -13.93 -9.23
CA TRP A 84 -11.62 -14.77 -9.10
C TRP A 84 -10.49 -13.97 -8.45
N CYS A 85 -10.71 -13.52 -7.22
CA CYS A 85 -9.71 -12.75 -6.48
C CYS A 85 -8.52 -13.64 -6.10
N HIS A 86 -7.30 -13.24 -6.47
CA HIS A 86 -6.07 -13.92 -6.07
C HIS A 86 -5.73 -13.65 -4.59
N ASN A 87 -6.19 -12.52 -4.06
CA ASN A 87 -5.92 -12.02 -2.71
C ASN A 87 -7.23 -11.64 -2.01
N PRO A 88 -8.15 -12.60 -1.77
CA PRO A 88 -9.46 -12.30 -1.17
C PRO A 88 -9.35 -11.64 0.20
N GLU A 89 -8.27 -11.88 0.93
CA GLU A 89 -7.95 -11.26 2.21
C GLU A 89 -7.70 -9.75 2.11
N ALA A 90 -7.36 -9.22 0.94
CA ALA A 90 -7.17 -7.80 0.70
C ALA A 90 -8.48 -7.03 0.48
N ILE A 91 -9.61 -7.72 0.27
CA ILE A 91 -10.90 -7.08 -0.06
C ILE A 91 -11.44 -6.27 1.12
N ALA A 92 -11.47 -6.85 2.32
CA ALA A 92 -11.99 -6.18 3.49
C ALA A 92 -11.15 -4.94 3.85
N ALA A 93 -11.80 -3.79 4.02
CA ALA A 93 -11.14 -2.53 4.38
C ALA A 93 -10.76 -2.43 5.88
N SER A 94 -11.07 -3.46 6.67
CA SER A 94 -10.75 -3.56 8.10
C SER A 94 -9.89 -4.79 8.36
N PRO A 95 -9.13 -4.83 9.47
CA PRO A 95 -8.46 -6.06 9.91
C PRO A 95 -9.44 -7.22 10.02
N THR A 96 -9.01 -8.41 9.59
CA THR A 96 -9.82 -9.63 9.60
C THR A 96 -9.09 -10.76 10.30
N LEU A 97 -9.85 -11.66 10.93
CA LEU A 97 -9.31 -12.86 11.56
C LEU A 97 -9.22 -14.00 10.54
N ALA A 98 -8.05 -14.60 10.38
CA ALA A 98 -7.85 -15.82 9.60
C ALA A 98 -7.59 -17.01 10.53
N PHE A 99 -8.02 -18.19 10.10
CA PHE A 99 -7.79 -19.44 10.80
C PHE A 99 -7.17 -20.50 9.87
N TYR A 100 -6.03 -21.04 10.28
CA TYR A 100 -5.32 -22.11 9.59
C TYR A 100 -5.49 -23.41 10.37
N ALA A 101 -6.47 -24.22 9.95
CA ALA A 101 -6.85 -25.44 10.67
C ALA A 101 -5.67 -26.43 10.83
N ASN A 102 -4.82 -26.54 9.81
CA ASN A 102 -3.63 -27.39 9.81
C ASN A 102 -2.56 -26.99 10.84
N ARG A 103 -2.60 -25.76 11.38
CA ARG A 103 -1.71 -25.31 12.45
C ARG A 103 -2.32 -25.49 13.84
N CYS A 104 -3.63 -25.75 13.93
CA CYS A 104 -4.32 -25.79 15.21
C CYS A 104 -3.97 -27.08 15.98
N ILE A 105 -3.46 -26.92 17.21
CA ILE A 105 -3.16 -28.04 18.12
C ILE A 105 -4.28 -28.34 19.12
N GLY A 106 -5.44 -27.70 18.99
CA GLY A 106 -6.60 -27.97 19.85
C GLY A 106 -6.47 -27.52 21.31
N CYS A 107 -5.49 -26.67 21.65
CA CYS A 107 -5.21 -26.28 23.04
C CYS A 107 -6.24 -25.34 23.68
N GLN A 108 -7.22 -24.87 22.92
CA GLN A 108 -8.34 -24.03 23.38
C GLN A 108 -8.00 -22.66 23.99
N ALA A 109 -6.72 -22.26 24.02
CA ALA A 109 -6.28 -20.96 24.55
C ALA A 109 -7.03 -19.77 23.92
N CYS A 110 -7.33 -19.85 22.62
CA CYS A 110 -8.08 -18.82 21.91
C CYS A 110 -9.54 -18.69 22.34
N ALA A 111 -10.17 -19.77 22.79
CA ALA A 111 -11.53 -19.74 23.34
C ALA A 111 -11.53 -19.11 24.73
N ALA A 112 -10.58 -19.50 25.59
CA ALA A 112 -10.40 -18.91 26.92
C ALA A 112 -10.10 -17.40 26.86
N ALA A 113 -9.31 -16.97 25.87
CA ALA A 113 -8.97 -15.56 25.68
C ALA A 113 -10.06 -14.71 25.01
N CYS A 114 -11.15 -15.29 24.51
CA CYS A 114 -12.16 -14.56 23.75
C CYS A 114 -13.22 -13.94 24.69
N PRO A 115 -13.20 -12.62 24.95
CA PRO A 115 -14.12 -12.00 25.91
C PRO A 115 -15.58 -12.03 25.42
N ALA A 116 -15.79 -12.04 24.10
CA ALA A 116 -17.12 -12.09 23.51
C ALA A 116 -17.68 -13.53 23.34
N GLY A 117 -16.89 -14.56 23.69
CA GLY A 117 -17.27 -15.95 23.51
C GLY A 117 -17.55 -16.34 22.05
N ALA A 118 -16.91 -15.65 21.10
CA ALA A 118 -17.04 -15.85 19.66
C ALA A 118 -16.27 -17.09 19.17
N ILE A 119 -15.32 -17.61 19.94
CA ILE A 119 -14.64 -18.88 19.68
C ILE A 119 -15.00 -19.85 20.79
N ARG A 120 -15.46 -21.04 20.42
CA ARG A 120 -15.82 -22.12 21.36
C ARG A 120 -15.26 -23.45 20.86
N PHE A 121 -15.07 -24.38 21.77
CA PHE A 121 -14.77 -25.77 21.44
C PHE A 121 -15.98 -26.61 21.83
N GLU A 122 -16.55 -27.25 20.82
CA GLU A 122 -17.66 -28.19 20.91
C GLU A 122 -17.13 -29.61 20.69
N PRO A 123 -17.94 -30.66 20.92
CA PRO A 123 -17.48 -32.05 20.78
C PRO A 123 -16.91 -32.38 19.40
N ASP A 124 -17.35 -31.67 18.35
CA ASP A 124 -16.90 -31.83 16.97
C ASP A 124 -15.75 -30.87 16.57
N GLY A 125 -15.26 -30.07 17.53
CA GLY A 125 -14.10 -29.21 17.36
C GLY A 125 -14.40 -27.73 17.54
N ARG A 126 -13.53 -26.90 16.96
CA ARG A 126 -13.59 -25.45 17.12
C ARG A 126 -14.74 -24.86 16.31
N ARG A 127 -15.58 -24.06 16.98
CA ARG A 127 -16.63 -23.23 16.36
C ARG A 127 -16.29 -21.75 16.47
N PHE A 128 -16.59 -21.00 15.41
CA PHE A 128 -16.46 -19.55 15.36
C PHE A 128 -17.82 -18.93 15.05
N TYR A 129 -18.22 -17.95 15.85
CA TYR A 129 -19.48 -17.23 15.81
C TYR A 129 -19.21 -15.77 15.40
N PRO A 130 -19.21 -15.45 14.09
CA PRO A 130 -18.77 -14.14 13.59
C PRO A 130 -19.62 -12.98 14.10
N ASP A 131 -20.91 -13.22 14.33
CA ASP A 131 -21.90 -12.29 14.89
C ASP A 131 -21.52 -11.77 16.28
N ARG A 132 -20.71 -12.53 17.03
CA ARG A 132 -20.24 -12.15 18.37
C ARG A 132 -18.85 -11.55 18.36
N CYS A 133 -18.11 -11.66 17.25
CA CYS A 133 -16.73 -11.24 17.20
C CYS A 133 -16.63 -9.70 17.19
N THR A 134 -15.92 -9.14 18.16
CA THR A 134 -15.66 -7.69 18.24
C THR A 134 -14.38 -7.27 17.52
N SER A 135 -13.70 -8.19 16.83
CA SER A 135 -12.40 -7.97 16.19
C SER A 135 -11.35 -7.39 17.15
N CYS A 136 -11.35 -7.84 18.41
CA CYS A 136 -10.36 -7.44 19.42
C CYS A 136 -9.01 -8.15 19.28
N PHE A 137 -8.96 -9.27 18.53
CA PHE A 137 -7.76 -10.07 18.25
C PHE A 137 -7.06 -10.72 19.46
N ALA A 138 -7.61 -10.69 20.67
CA ALA A 138 -7.04 -11.40 21.83
C ALA A 138 -6.78 -12.91 21.58
N CYS A 139 -7.59 -13.53 20.71
CA CYS A 139 -7.43 -14.91 20.29
C CYS A 139 -6.18 -15.17 19.43
N VAL A 140 -5.66 -14.16 18.73
CA VAL A 140 -4.43 -14.21 17.95
C VAL A 140 -3.24 -14.25 18.91
N ASP A 141 -3.20 -13.31 19.85
CA ASP A 141 -2.13 -13.20 20.85
C ASP A 141 -2.03 -14.45 21.74
N ALA A 142 -3.18 -15.06 22.05
CA ALA A 142 -3.26 -16.26 22.86
C ALA A 142 -2.97 -17.56 22.09
N CYS A 143 -2.74 -17.54 20.76
CA CYS A 143 -2.58 -18.75 19.97
C CYS A 143 -1.10 -19.17 19.83
N PRO A 144 -0.59 -20.13 20.63
CA PRO A 144 0.82 -20.51 20.58
C PRO A 144 1.23 -21.17 19.27
N ALA A 145 0.27 -21.75 18.54
CA ALA A 145 0.54 -22.46 17.30
C ALA A 145 0.48 -21.57 16.03
N GLY A 146 0.18 -20.27 16.19
CA GLY A 146 0.03 -19.36 15.04
C GLY A 146 -1.08 -19.78 14.08
N ALA A 147 -2.10 -20.49 14.59
CA ALA A 147 -3.25 -20.94 13.81
C ALA A 147 -4.28 -19.82 13.60
N LEU A 148 -4.26 -18.79 14.45
CA LEU A 148 -5.08 -17.59 14.30
C LEU A 148 -4.17 -16.43 13.93
N VAL A 149 -4.53 -15.70 12.88
CA VAL A 149 -3.72 -14.60 12.36
C VAL A 149 -4.61 -13.38 12.14
N ARG A 150 -4.13 -12.22 12.57
CA ARG A 150 -4.70 -10.93 12.21
C ARG A 150 -4.18 -10.56 10.83
N ILE A 151 -5.06 -10.50 9.83
CA ILE A 151 -4.74 -9.98 8.50
C ILE A 151 -5.12 -8.50 8.46
N GLY A 152 -4.15 -7.63 8.23
CA GLY A 152 -4.34 -6.19 8.29
C GLY A 152 -3.72 -5.57 9.52
N GLN A 153 -2.50 -5.08 9.37
CA GLN A 153 -1.79 -4.27 10.35
C GLN A 153 -1.66 -2.84 9.83
N THR A 154 -2.05 -1.86 10.64
CA THR A 154 -1.82 -0.46 10.29
C THR A 154 -0.34 -0.18 10.47
N MET A 155 0.36 0.14 9.39
CA MET A 155 1.79 0.43 9.41
C MET A 155 2.05 1.80 8.80
N GLY A 156 2.96 2.55 9.41
CA GLY A 156 3.57 3.74 8.82
C GLY A 156 4.58 3.37 7.74
N VAL A 157 4.93 4.34 6.90
CA VAL A 157 5.96 4.17 5.86
C VAL A 157 7.27 3.62 6.43
N ASP A 158 7.76 4.20 7.53
CA ASP A 158 9.03 3.79 8.15
C ASP A 158 8.98 2.35 8.70
N GLU A 159 7.84 1.92 9.23
CA GLU A 159 7.63 0.56 9.73
C GLU A 159 7.63 -0.46 8.58
N VAL A 160 7.03 -0.10 7.44
CA VAL A 160 7.07 -0.93 6.23
C VAL A 160 8.50 -1.06 5.74
N PHE A 161 9.25 0.05 5.66
CA PHE A 161 10.67 0.00 5.26
C PHE A 161 11.55 -0.79 6.23
N GLY A 162 11.23 -0.80 7.52
CA GLY A 162 11.93 -1.62 8.51
C GLY A 162 11.61 -3.12 8.43
N ALA A 163 10.53 -3.49 7.77
CA ALA A 163 10.07 -4.88 7.62
C ALA A 163 10.51 -5.54 6.31
N ILE A 164 11.09 -4.78 5.35
CA ILE A 164 11.55 -5.28 4.05
C ILE A 164 13.06 -5.53 3.98
#